data_AF-A0A9Q2PG01-F1
#
_entry.id   AF-A0A9Q2PG01-F1
#
_cell.length_a   1.000
_cell.length_b   1.000
_cell.length_c   1.000
_cell.angle_alpha   90.00
_cell.angle_beta   90.00
_cell.angle_gamma   90.00
#
_symmetry.space_group_name_H-M   'P 1'
#
loop_
_entity.id
_entity.type
_entity.pdbx_description
1 polymer ?
#
loop_
_entity_poly.entity_id
_entity_poly.type
_entity_poly.pdbx_seq_one_letter_code
_entity_poly.pdbx_strand_id
1 'polypeptide(L)'
;MTDTSDTVWPWPVERERSRLQAQELRDRVREGGLRFQAYLPPEIALWLLDHVENGTFHDPSEAAFVLFREAKELEPHTDLRSQLLKRMILGAADDPRPNVPVEEVKARFEAIRKSPRPKPAVWKGPEGS
;
A
#
# COMPACT_ATOMS: atom_id res chain seq x y z
N MET A 1 33.41 10.71 -1.96
CA MET A 1 32.00 10.89 -1.56
C MET A 1 31.16 10.10 -2.54
N THR A 2 30.82 8.86 -2.20
CA THR A 2 29.92 8.03 -2.99
C THR A 2 28.49 8.53 -2.80
N ASP A 3 27.84 8.76 -3.92
CA ASP A 3 26.48 9.30 -4.02
C ASP A 3 25.51 8.39 -3.25
N THR A 4 24.88 8.93 -2.21
CA THR A 4 23.98 8.18 -1.31
C THR A 4 22.62 7.93 -1.98
N SER A 5 22.37 8.53 -3.15
CA SER A 5 21.13 8.39 -3.88
C SER A 5 20.90 6.98 -4.46
N ASP A 6 21.96 6.19 -4.64
CA ASP A 6 21.87 4.81 -5.12
C ASP A 6 21.34 3.84 -4.05
N THR A 7 21.19 4.24 -2.79
CA THR A 7 20.75 3.35 -1.69
C THR A 7 19.27 3.55 -1.30
N VAL A 8 18.58 4.54 -1.88
CA VAL A 8 17.20 4.86 -1.50
C VAL A 8 16.22 4.15 -2.43
N TRP A 9 15.59 3.10 -1.91
CA TRP A 9 14.47 2.43 -2.59
C TRP A 9 13.27 3.39 -2.82
N PRO A 10 12.59 3.35 -3.98
CA PRO A 10 12.92 2.58 -5.19
C PRO A 10 14.16 3.16 -5.90
N TRP A 11 14.98 2.26 -6.47
CA TRP A 11 16.26 2.60 -7.12
C TRP A 11 16.08 3.71 -8.16
N PRO A 12 17.05 4.63 -8.36
CA PRO A 12 16.90 5.78 -9.25
C PRO A 12 16.38 5.44 -10.66
N VAL A 13 16.83 4.33 -11.25
CA VAL A 13 16.38 3.84 -12.58
C VAL A 13 14.92 3.41 -12.59
N GLU A 14 14.44 2.73 -11.54
CA GLU A 14 13.03 2.32 -11.43
C GLU A 14 12.12 3.52 -11.22
N ARG A 15 12.59 4.50 -10.44
CA ARG A 15 11.90 5.77 -10.23
C ARG A 15 11.74 6.53 -11.54
N GLU A 16 12.80 6.61 -12.35
CA GLU A 16 12.75 7.30 -13.64
C GLU A 16 11.81 6.58 -14.62
N ARG A 17 11.88 5.25 -14.70
CA ARG A 17 10.94 4.46 -15.51
C ARG A 17 9.49 4.71 -15.11
N SER A 18 9.21 4.71 -13.80
CA SER A 18 7.87 4.97 -13.27
C SER A 18 7.40 6.39 -13.59
N ARG A 19 8.31 7.37 -13.53
CA ARG A 19 8.03 8.77 -13.87
C ARG A 19 7.65 8.93 -15.34
N LEU A 20 8.43 8.33 -16.25
CA LEU A 20 8.17 8.36 -17.69
C LEU A 20 6.85 7.68 -18.03
N GLN A 21 6.60 6.49 -17.48
CA GLN A 21 5.33 5.78 -17.68
C GLN A 21 4.12 6.61 -17.20
N ALA A 22 4.23 7.29 -16.06
CA ALA A 22 3.17 8.16 -15.56
C ALA A 22 2.94 9.39 -16.47
N GLN A 23 4.00 9.94 -17.08
CA GLN A 23 3.89 11.03 -18.05
C GLN A 23 3.16 10.58 -19.32
N GLU A 24 3.53 9.43 -19.87
CA GLU A 24 2.90 8.84 -21.07
C GLU A 24 1.41 8.51 -20.88
N LEU A 25 1.00 8.19 -19.65
CA LEU A 25 -0.39 7.87 -19.32
C LEU A 25 -1.25 9.12 -19.04
N ARG A 26 -0.64 10.28 -18.78
CA ARG A 26 -1.34 11.43 -18.18
C ARG A 26 -2.48 11.95 -19.04
N ASP A 27 -2.30 12.05 -20.35
CA ASP A 27 -3.32 12.56 -21.26
C ASP A 27 -4.52 11.59 -21.34
N ARG A 28 -4.26 10.29 -21.48
CA ARG A 28 -5.30 9.24 -21.50
C ARG A 28 -6.10 9.17 -20.20
N VAL A 29 -5.43 9.36 -19.06
CA VAL A 29 -6.08 9.34 -17.75
C VAL A 29 -7.04 10.52 -17.57
N ARG A 30 -6.76 11.69 -18.17
CA ARG A 30 -7.69 12.84 -18.09
C ARG A 30 -9.03 12.57 -18.75
N GLU A 31 -9.04 11.75 -19.79
CA GLU A 31 -10.25 11.44 -20.57
C GLU A 31 -11.00 10.23 -20.00
N GLY A 32 -10.30 9.17 -19.61
CA GLY A 32 -10.90 7.87 -19.30
C GLY A 32 -10.59 7.31 -17.91
N GLY A 33 -9.86 8.03 -17.07
CA GLY A 33 -9.36 7.52 -15.80
C GLY A 33 -8.25 6.47 -15.94
N LEU A 34 -7.90 5.79 -14.85
CA LEU A 34 -6.83 4.80 -14.80
C LEU A 34 -7.35 3.49 -14.21
N ARG A 35 -7.20 2.38 -14.95
CA ARG A 35 -7.35 1.02 -14.43
C ARG A 35 -5.97 0.44 -14.11
N PHE A 36 -5.84 -0.19 -12.96
CA PHE A 36 -4.63 -0.90 -12.55
C PHE A 36 -5.00 -2.08 -11.64
N GLN A 37 -4.02 -2.93 -11.36
CA GLN A 37 -4.16 -4.04 -10.42
C GLN A 37 -3.13 -3.86 -9.31
N ALA A 38 -3.53 -4.13 -8.08
CA ALA A 38 -2.65 -4.11 -6.92
C ALA A 38 -2.72 -5.45 -6.18
N TYR A 39 -1.57 -5.91 -5.74
CA TYR A 39 -1.49 -7.00 -4.76
C TYR A 39 -1.63 -6.42 -3.36
N LEU A 40 -2.55 -6.97 -2.57
CA LEU A 40 -2.69 -6.65 -1.15
C LEU A 40 -2.04 -7.77 -0.32
N PRO A 41 -1.14 -7.44 0.62
CA PRO A 41 -0.69 -8.38 1.64
C PRO A 41 -1.86 -8.96 2.44
N PRO A 42 -1.75 -10.19 2.98
CA PRO A 42 -2.87 -10.89 3.61
C PRO A 42 -3.60 -10.10 4.69
N GLU A 43 -2.89 -9.36 5.54
CA GLU A 43 -3.49 -8.54 6.60
C GLU A 43 -4.45 -7.48 6.04
N ILE A 44 -4.03 -6.77 5.01
CA ILE A 44 -4.84 -5.73 4.35
C ILE A 44 -5.99 -6.37 3.56
N ALA A 45 -5.72 -7.50 2.90
CA ALA A 45 -6.74 -8.22 2.14
C ALA A 45 -7.86 -8.75 3.05
N LEU A 46 -7.52 -9.32 4.21
CA LEU A 46 -8.50 -9.80 5.19
C LEU A 46 -9.30 -8.64 5.78
N TRP A 47 -8.63 -7.57 6.21
CA TRP A 47 -9.31 -6.36 6.70
C TRP A 47 -10.33 -5.84 5.68
N LEU A 48 -9.96 -5.81 4.40
CA LEU A 48 -10.84 -5.36 3.33
C LEU A 48 -12.04 -6.30 3.14
N LEU A 49 -11.80 -7.62 3.16
CA LEU A 49 -12.86 -8.62 3.05
C LEU A 49 -13.84 -8.54 4.22
N ASP A 50 -13.36 -8.32 5.44
CA ASP A 50 -14.22 -8.11 6.62
C ASP A 50 -15.15 -6.90 6.43
N HIS A 51 -14.68 -5.82 5.79
CA HIS A 51 -15.51 -4.64 5.50
C HIS A 51 -16.56 -4.92 4.42
N VAL A 52 -16.25 -5.79 3.46
CA VAL A 52 -17.22 -6.25 2.47
C VAL A 52 -18.27 -7.16 3.10
N GLU A 53 -17.84 -8.12 3.92
CA GLU A 53 -18.74 -9.05 4.63
C GLU A 53 -19.71 -8.32 5.57
N ASN A 54 -19.25 -7.26 6.23
CA ASN A 54 -20.07 -6.43 7.11
C ASN A 54 -20.95 -5.40 6.37
N GLY A 55 -20.87 -5.34 5.04
CA GLY A 55 -21.67 -4.43 4.21
C GLY A 55 -21.22 -2.97 4.24
N THR A 56 -20.01 -2.68 4.73
CA THR A 56 -19.41 -1.33 4.66
C THR A 56 -19.06 -0.97 3.22
N PHE A 57 -18.59 -1.94 2.44
CA PHE A 57 -18.36 -1.82 1.00
C PHE A 57 -19.06 -2.97 0.28
N HIS A 58 -19.52 -2.72 -0.94
CA HIS A 58 -20.07 -3.72 -1.84
C HIS A 58 -18.98 -4.64 -2.40
N ASP A 59 -17.82 -4.09 -2.76
CA ASP A 59 -16.69 -4.83 -3.31
C ASP A 59 -15.35 -4.11 -3.12
N PRO A 60 -14.20 -4.78 -3.38
CA PRO A 60 -12.87 -4.17 -3.27
C PRO A 60 -12.63 -2.94 -4.16
N SER A 61 -13.34 -2.81 -5.29
CA SER A 61 -13.16 -1.68 -6.21
C SER A 61 -13.84 -0.42 -5.66
N GLU A 62 -15.02 -0.56 -5.04
CA GLU A 62 -15.65 0.53 -4.29
C GLU A 62 -14.76 0.98 -3.13
N ALA A 63 -14.26 0.03 -2.33
CA ALA A 63 -13.38 0.34 -1.21
C ALA A 63 -12.12 1.10 -1.66
N ALA A 64 -11.46 0.64 -2.73
CA ALA A 64 -10.31 1.32 -3.29
C ALA A 64 -10.65 2.76 -3.73
N PHE A 65 -11.79 2.96 -4.40
CA PHE A 65 -12.25 4.28 -4.82
C PHE A 65 -12.45 5.22 -3.63
N VAL A 66 -13.14 4.77 -2.58
CA VAL A 66 -13.38 5.55 -1.36
C VAL A 66 -12.07 5.91 -0.66
N LEU A 67 -11.20 4.91 -0.43
CA LEU A 67 -9.92 5.10 0.26
C LEU A 67 -8.96 6.02 -0.51
N PHE A 68 -8.93 5.97 -1.84
CA PHE A 68 -8.14 6.94 -2.63
C PHE A 68 -8.70 8.35 -2.54
N ARG A 69 -10.02 8.51 -2.45
CA ARG A 69 -10.65 9.82 -2.25
C ARG A 69 -10.27 10.40 -0.90
N GLU A 70 -10.38 9.60 0.16
CA GLU A 70 -9.98 10.00 1.52
C GLU A 70 -8.50 10.39 1.58
N ALA A 71 -7.61 9.61 0.94
CA ALA A 71 -6.19 9.93 0.89
C ALA A 71 -5.92 11.27 0.19
N LYS A 72 -6.61 11.54 -0.93
CA LYS A 72 -6.52 12.81 -1.66
C LYS A 72 -7.06 13.97 -0.84
N GLU A 73 -8.18 13.79 -0.14
CA GLU A 73 -8.79 14.81 0.72
C GLU A 73 -7.90 15.13 1.93
N LEU A 74 -7.20 14.13 2.48
CA LEU A 74 -6.30 14.30 3.62
C LEU A 74 -4.97 14.96 3.25
N GLU A 75 -4.53 14.88 1.98
CA GLU A 75 -3.24 15.38 1.51
C GLU A 75 -2.92 16.85 1.90
N PRO A 76 -3.82 17.84 1.73
CA PRO A 76 -3.55 19.23 2.14
C PRO A 76 -3.52 19.44 3.67
N HIS A 77 -4.06 18.51 4.46
CA HIS A 77 -4.14 18.61 5.92
C HIS A 77 -2.89 18.03 6.60
N THR A 78 -1.76 18.70 6.41
CA THR A 78 -0.45 18.28 6.92
C THR A 78 -0.40 18.19 8.44
N ASP A 79 -1.17 19.02 9.14
CA ASP A 79 -1.34 18.99 10.58
C ASP A 79 -2.04 17.70 11.03
N LEU A 80 -3.14 17.30 10.38
CA LEU A 80 -3.86 16.06 10.68
C LEU A 80 -2.99 14.84 10.42
N ARG A 81 -2.27 14.82 9.29
CA ARG A 81 -1.31 13.73 8.96
C ARG A 81 -0.21 13.62 10.00
N SER A 82 0.34 14.76 10.44
CA SER A 82 1.38 14.79 11.48
C SER A 82 0.85 14.28 12.82
N GLN A 83 -0.37 14.67 13.19
CA GLN A 83 -0.99 14.19 14.42
C GLN A 83 -1.30 12.70 14.36
N LEU A 84 -1.77 12.19 13.21
CA LEU A 84 -2.02 10.76 13.02
C LEU A 84 -0.72 9.96 13.16
N LEU A 85 0.35 10.39 12.49
CA LEU A 85 1.68 9.78 12.62
C LEU A 85 2.17 9.79 14.07
N LYS A 86 2.00 10.93 14.77
CA LYS A 86 2.36 11.04 16.18
C LYS A 86 1.61 10.01 17.04
N ARG A 87 0.30 9.85 16.82
CA ARG A 87 -0.51 8.87 17.55
C ARG A 87 -0.08 7.44 17.26
N MET A 88 0.27 7.11 16.02
CA MET A 88 0.79 5.80 15.66
C MET A 88 2.13 5.49 16.36
N ILE A 89 3.05 6.47 16.41
CA ILE A 89 4.34 6.31 17.09
C ILE A 89 4.14 6.11 18.59
N LEU A 90 3.30 6.92 19.23
CA LEU A 90 3.00 6.79 20.65
C LEU A 90 2.35 5.44 20.96
N GLY A 91 1.35 5.04 20.16
CA GLY A 91 0.70 3.73 20.32
C GLY A 91 1.67 2.55 20.15
N ALA A 92 2.67 2.67 19.27
CA ALA A 92 3.71 1.66 19.14
C ALA A 92 4.72 1.68 20.30
N ALA A 93 5.05 2.85 20.84
CA ALA A 93 5.95 2.99 21.99
C ALA A 93 5.31 2.48 23.29
N ASP A 94 3.99 2.61 23.41
CA ASP A 94 3.19 2.14 24.54
C ASP A 94 2.76 0.66 24.40
N ASP A 95 3.16 -0.04 23.32
CA ASP A 95 2.84 -1.46 23.13
C ASP A 95 3.51 -2.31 24.24
N PRO A 96 2.75 -3.05 25.07
CA PRO A 96 3.30 -3.84 26.17
C PRO A 96 4.09 -5.08 25.69
N ARG A 97 4.05 -5.41 24.40
CA ARG A 97 4.78 -6.56 23.85
C ARG A 97 6.29 -6.30 23.94
N PRO A 98 7.09 -7.36 24.17
CA PRO A 98 8.53 -7.22 24.26
C PRO A 98 9.13 -6.79 22.92
N ASN A 99 10.21 -6.01 22.99
CA ASN A 99 11.01 -5.67 21.82
C ASN A 99 11.55 -6.92 21.13
N VAL A 100 11.51 -6.95 19.80
CA VAL A 100 12.09 -8.03 18.99
C VAL A 100 13.49 -7.63 18.52
N PRO A 101 14.52 -8.46 18.73
CA PRO A 101 15.87 -8.18 18.23
C PRO A 101 15.88 -7.99 16.71
N VAL A 102 16.65 -7.01 16.24
CA VAL A 102 16.74 -6.69 14.79
C VAL A 102 17.20 -7.88 13.96
N GLU A 103 18.08 -8.73 14.49
CA GLU A 103 18.57 -9.92 13.78
C GLU A 103 17.48 -10.98 13.63
N GLU A 104 16.58 -11.11 14.61
CA GLU A 104 15.41 -12.00 14.50
C GLU A 104 14.44 -11.49 13.43
N VAL A 105 14.19 -10.17 13.41
CA VAL A 105 13.37 -9.53 12.38
C VAL A 105 13.96 -9.77 10.98
N LYS A 106 15.27 -9.53 10.80
CA LYS A 106 15.97 -9.78 9.53
C LYS A 106 15.88 -11.25 9.11
N ALA A 107 16.13 -12.18 10.04
CA ALA A 107 16.03 -13.61 9.77
C ALA A 107 14.61 -14.01 9.33
N ARG A 108 13.58 -13.46 9.98
CA ARG A 108 12.18 -13.65 9.60
C ARG A 108 11.87 -13.10 8.21
N PHE A 109 12.34 -11.89 7.88
CA PHE A 109 12.19 -11.33 6.54
C PHE A 109 12.88 -12.19 5.46
N GLU A 110 14.09 -12.67 5.72
CA GLU A 110 14.79 -13.57 4.80
C GLU A 110 14.06 -14.91 4.63
N ALA A 111 13.51 -15.48 5.70
CA ALA A 111 12.71 -16.70 5.64
C ALA A 111 11.44 -16.50 4.80
N ILE A 112 10.73 -15.38 4.99
CA ILE A 112 9.54 -15.01 4.19
C ILE A 112 9.93 -14.82 2.71
N ARG A 113 11.07 -14.18 2.44
CA ARG A 113 11.56 -13.94 1.08
C ARG A 113 11.90 -15.23 0.34
N LYS A 114 12.45 -16.23 1.03
CA LYS A 114 12.84 -17.53 0.47
C LYS A 114 11.68 -18.51 0.34
N SER A 115 10.61 -18.32 1.12
CA SER A 115 9.47 -19.23 1.12
C SER A 115 8.63 -19.05 -0.15
N PRO A 116 8.17 -20.15 -0.79
CA PRO A 116 7.21 -20.05 -1.89
C PRO A 116 5.95 -19.31 -1.42
N ARG A 117 5.54 -18.29 -2.17
CA ARG A 117 4.30 -17.58 -1.86
C ARG A 117 3.12 -18.40 -2.35
N PRO A 118 2.08 -18.61 -1.51
CA PRO A 118 0.84 -19.19 -2.00
C PRO A 118 0.25 -18.30 -3.09
N LYS A 119 -0.51 -18.92 -4.01
CA LYS A 119 -1.18 -18.18 -5.07
C LYS A 119 -2.15 -17.17 -4.43
N PRO A 120 -2.09 -15.87 -4.78
CA PRO A 120 -3.02 -14.89 -4.24
C PRO A 120 -4.45 -15.21 -4.66
N ALA A 121 -5.40 -14.94 -3.77
CA ALA A 121 -6.82 -14.92 -4.12
C ALA A 121 -7.09 -13.79 -5.12
N VAL A 122 -8.06 -14.01 -6.01
CA VAL A 122 -8.45 -13.03 -7.03
C VAL A 122 -9.94 -12.76 -6.87
N TRP A 123 -10.29 -11.50 -6.63
CA TRP A 123 -11.68 -11.07 -6.66
C TRP A 123 -12.20 -11.14 -8.10
N LYS A 124 -13.21 -11.98 -8.34
CA LYS A 124 -13.90 -12.03 -9.63
C LYS A 124 -15.06 -11.05 -9.55
N GLY A 125 -15.01 -9.98 -10.34
CA GLY A 125 -16.18 -9.12 -10.54
C GLY A 125 -17.34 -9.91 -11.18
N PRO A 126 -18.56 -9.37 -11.18
CA PRO A 126 -19.67 -10.00 -11.90
C PRO A 126 -19.25 -10.21 -13.35
N GLU A 127 -19.37 -11.44 -13.86
CA GLU A 127 -19.06 -11.72 -15.25
C GLU A 127 -20.08 -11.01 -16.15
N GLY A 128 -19.60 -10.06 -16.97
CA GLY A 128 -20.42 -9.38 -17.98
C GLY A 128 -21.25 -8.22 -17.43
N SER A 129 -20.82 -7.00 -17.73
CA SER A 129 -21.67 -5.83 -17.93
C SER A 129 -21.12 -5.05 -19.11
#